data_AF-A0A8J5XVX3-F1
#
_entry.id   AF-A0A8J5XVX3-F1
#
_cell.length_a   1.000
_cell.length_b   1.000
_cell.length_c   1.000
_cell.angle_alpha   90.00
_cell.angle_beta   90.00
_cell.angle_gamma   90.00
#
_symmetry.space_group_name_H-M   'P 1'
#
loop_
_entity.id
_entity.type
_entity.pdbx_description
1 polymer ?
#
loop_
_entity_poly.entity_id
_entity_poly.type
_entity_poly.pdbx_seq_one_letter_code
_entity_poly.pdbx_strand_id
1 'polypeptide(L)'
;MWSMLCALALVTRPSSVRVERELRAGAARVAPSALDRRSLLGLPVAALAAAVAWPSASSAASSVPTRAELDRLVTGYRGIVRLLENWDDETIKCDKFDSADKCGSAAQKRAAASSNMASCSCDFNPGRVQEVMGFKSINHPLYMADQVMIRAQPLLAPTADTDVFDAAVEAWTRKAEDANVLSYTSSWGEANPGGGRDAVARYLDRSRKEVQDSAELLRTILTFLPVTI
;
A
#
# COMPACT_ATOMS: atom_id res chain seq x y z
N MET A 1 31.80 -26.00 32.30
CA MET A 1 30.79 -26.92 32.85
C MET A 1 30.24 -26.28 34.11
N TRP A 2 29.12 -25.55 34.04
CA TRP A 2 28.28 -25.22 35.21
C TRP A 2 26.84 -25.23 34.73
N SER A 3 26.06 -26.00 35.47
CA SER A 3 24.68 -26.40 35.23
C SER A 3 23.76 -25.58 36.11
N MET A 4 22.49 -25.55 35.68
CA MET A 4 21.25 -25.45 36.48
C MET A 4 20.77 -24.06 36.94
N LEU A 5 19.57 -23.70 36.44
CA LEU A 5 18.31 -23.43 37.17
C LEU A 5 17.48 -22.47 36.29
N CYS A 6 16.58 -22.93 35.41
CA CYS A 6 15.25 -23.50 35.68
C CYS A 6 14.39 -22.65 36.63
N ALA A 7 13.54 -21.78 36.08
CA ALA A 7 12.36 -21.24 36.74
C ALA A 7 11.25 -21.03 35.70
N LEU A 8 10.47 -22.08 35.46
CA LEU A 8 9.15 -22.02 34.82
C LEU A 8 8.18 -21.35 35.81
N ALA A 9 7.64 -20.19 35.47
CA ALA A 9 6.46 -19.64 36.13
C ALA A 9 5.22 -19.95 35.27
N LEU A 10 4.54 -21.04 35.62
CA LEU A 10 3.19 -21.36 35.17
C LEU A 10 2.20 -20.41 35.86
N VAL A 11 1.58 -19.51 35.10
CA VAL A 11 0.39 -18.76 35.55
C VAL A 11 -0.84 -19.40 34.91
N THR A 12 -1.64 -20.05 35.74
CA THR A 12 -2.93 -20.66 35.37
C THR A 12 -4.09 -19.72 35.71
N ARG A 13 -4.91 -19.42 34.67
CA ARG A 13 -6.41 -19.32 34.56
C ARG A 13 -7.22 -18.70 35.74
N PRO A 14 -8.39 -18.03 35.54
CA PRO A 14 -9.44 -18.50 34.64
C PRO A 14 -10.46 -17.47 34.06
N SER A 15 -11.44 -18.03 33.32
CA SER A 15 -12.87 -17.63 33.24
C SER A 15 -13.33 -16.60 32.21
N SER A 16 -13.87 -17.19 31.13
CA SER A 16 -15.10 -16.83 30.41
C SER A 16 -15.92 -15.67 30.97
N VAL A 17 -16.05 -14.60 30.18
CA VAL A 17 -17.18 -13.68 30.29
C VAL A 17 -18.27 -14.13 29.32
N ARG A 18 -19.44 -14.32 29.92
CA ARG A 18 -20.70 -14.75 29.34
C ARG A 18 -21.33 -13.63 28.51
N VAL A 19 -21.87 -14.06 27.38
CA VAL A 19 -22.84 -13.40 26.48
C VAL A 19 -23.86 -12.53 27.23
N GLU A 20 -24.00 -11.27 26.80
CA GLU A 20 -25.31 -10.61 26.77
C GLU A 20 -25.60 -10.06 25.38
N ARG A 21 -26.85 -10.30 25.00
CA ARG A 21 -27.47 -10.14 23.70
C ARG A 21 -28.54 -9.09 23.93
N GLU A 22 -28.28 -7.83 23.59
CA GLU A 22 -29.35 -6.82 23.52
C GLU A 22 -29.64 -6.47 22.06
N LEU A 23 -30.70 -7.13 21.59
CA LEU A 23 -31.56 -6.67 20.50
C LEU A 23 -32.30 -5.41 20.95
N ARG A 24 -32.19 -4.32 20.19
CA ARG A 24 -33.23 -3.30 19.97
C ARG A 24 -32.80 -2.48 18.75
N ALA A 25 -33.39 -2.76 17.58
CA ALA A 25 -34.62 -2.13 17.10
C ALA A 25 -34.43 -0.63 16.83
N GLY A 26 -34.13 -0.32 15.57
CA GLY A 26 -33.98 1.05 15.07
C GLY A 26 -34.04 1.07 13.55
N ALA A 27 -35.16 0.60 12.99
CA ALA A 27 -35.46 0.75 11.57
C ALA A 27 -35.78 2.23 11.28
N ALA A 28 -34.84 2.95 10.65
CA ALA A 28 -35.13 4.19 9.96
C ALA A 28 -34.92 3.95 8.46
N ARG A 29 -36.03 3.66 7.76
CA ARG A 29 -36.09 3.68 6.30
C ARG A 29 -36.03 5.14 5.86
N VAL A 30 -34.90 5.56 5.30
CA VAL A 30 -34.84 6.80 4.52
C VAL A 30 -35.40 6.48 3.14
N ALA A 31 -36.52 7.12 2.80
CA ALA A 31 -37.15 7.01 1.50
C ALA A 31 -36.26 7.64 0.41
N PRO A 32 -36.13 7.02 -0.77
CA PRO A 32 -35.56 7.70 -1.93
C PRO A 32 -36.57 8.71 -2.46
N SER A 33 -36.17 9.97 -2.52
CA SER A 33 -36.87 11.02 -3.25
C SER A 33 -37.00 10.60 -4.71
N ALA A 34 -38.24 10.46 -5.17
CA ALA A 34 -38.58 10.18 -6.55
C ALA A 34 -38.10 11.34 -7.44
N LEU A 35 -37.14 11.04 -8.32
CA LEU A 35 -36.86 11.92 -9.45
C LEU A 35 -37.92 11.71 -10.53
N ASP A 36 -38.52 12.83 -10.86
CA ASP A 36 -39.68 13.02 -11.71
C ASP A 36 -39.47 12.47 -13.13
N ARG A 37 -40.31 11.50 -13.50
CA ARG A 37 -40.35 10.88 -14.83
C ARG A 37 -41.47 11.51 -15.64
N ARG A 38 -41.40 12.80 -15.97
CA ARG A 38 -42.37 13.44 -16.88
C ARG A 38 -41.82 14.74 -17.47
N SER A 39 -41.02 14.61 -18.52
CA SER A 39 -40.90 15.62 -19.58
C SER A 39 -40.48 14.94 -20.87
N LEU A 40 -41.40 14.14 -21.39
CA LEU A 40 -41.51 13.87 -22.82
C LEU A 40 -42.46 14.93 -23.37
N LEU A 41 -42.06 15.66 -24.41
CA LEU A 41 -42.82 15.84 -25.66
C LEU A 41 -42.11 16.85 -26.59
N GLY A 42 -41.76 16.35 -27.78
CA GLY A 42 -41.89 17.08 -29.04
C GLY A 42 -40.64 17.77 -29.58
N LEU A 43 -39.98 17.14 -30.56
CA LEU A 43 -40.24 17.36 -31.99
C LEU A 43 -39.32 16.47 -32.86
N PRO A 44 -39.76 16.11 -34.09
CA PRO A 44 -39.12 15.14 -34.96
C PRO A 44 -38.03 15.80 -35.84
N VAL A 45 -37.18 15.00 -36.50
CA VAL A 45 -36.77 15.16 -37.92
C VAL A 45 -35.56 14.27 -38.26
N ALA A 46 -35.71 13.58 -39.40
CA ALA A 46 -34.71 13.02 -40.32
C ALA A 46 -33.76 11.91 -39.84
N ALA A 47 -34.10 10.71 -40.32
CA ALA A 47 -33.14 9.64 -40.57
C ALA A 47 -32.11 10.08 -41.61
N LEU A 48 -30.86 10.21 -41.20
CA LEU A 48 -29.68 10.13 -42.06
C LEU A 48 -28.85 8.95 -41.56
N ALA A 49 -28.90 7.86 -42.34
CA ALA A 49 -28.04 6.70 -42.16
C ALA A 49 -26.60 7.10 -42.52
N ALA A 50 -25.91 7.75 -41.58
CA ALA A 50 -24.47 7.81 -41.58
C ALA A 50 -23.97 6.49 -40.98
N ALA A 51 -23.50 5.59 -41.83
CA ALA A 51 -22.66 4.47 -41.41
C ALA A 51 -21.35 5.06 -40.86
N VAL A 52 -21.39 5.48 -39.59
CA VAL A 52 -20.19 5.79 -38.82
C VAL A 52 -19.49 4.45 -38.68
N ALA A 53 -18.45 4.23 -39.47
CA ALA A 53 -17.48 3.18 -39.24
C ALA A 53 -16.92 3.43 -37.84
N TRP A 54 -17.55 2.80 -36.84
CA TRP A 54 -16.99 2.78 -35.50
C TRP A 54 -15.62 2.13 -35.65
N PRO A 55 -14.53 2.82 -35.23
CA PRO A 55 -13.24 2.18 -35.18
C PRO A 55 -13.43 0.93 -34.31
N SER A 56 -13.17 -0.23 -34.90
CA SER A 56 -13.19 -1.49 -34.16
C SER A 56 -12.32 -1.26 -32.94
N ALA A 57 -12.95 -1.33 -31.76
CA ALA A 57 -12.24 -1.24 -30.51
C ALA A 57 -11.07 -2.22 -30.61
N SER A 58 -9.85 -1.68 -30.69
CA SER A 58 -8.65 -2.50 -30.61
C SER A 58 -8.71 -3.11 -29.22
N SER A 59 -9.17 -4.35 -29.14
CA SER A 59 -9.03 -5.15 -27.95
C SER A 59 -7.53 -5.27 -27.74
N ALA A 60 -6.98 -4.42 -26.88
CA ALA A 60 -5.69 -4.64 -26.25
C ALA A 60 -5.88 -5.90 -25.39
N ALA A 61 -5.84 -7.07 -26.03
CA ALA A 61 -5.65 -8.32 -25.34
C ALA A 61 -4.35 -8.15 -24.58
N SER A 62 -4.49 -8.09 -23.25
CA SER A 62 -3.36 -7.89 -22.36
C SER A 62 -2.41 -9.06 -22.56
N SER A 63 -1.33 -8.84 -23.30
CA SER A 63 -0.41 -9.91 -23.68
C SER A 63 0.25 -10.48 -22.44
N VAL A 64 0.62 -11.76 -22.46
CA VAL A 64 1.48 -12.36 -21.43
C VAL A 64 2.71 -11.46 -21.23
N PRO A 65 3.10 -11.14 -19.98
CA PRO A 65 4.15 -10.18 -19.72
C PRO A 65 5.49 -10.71 -20.22
N THR A 66 6.29 -9.82 -20.75
CA THR A 66 7.66 -10.09 -21.19
C THR A 66 8.55 -10.40 -19.98
N ARG A 67 9.69 -11.05 -20.25
CA ARG A 67 10.68 -11.32 -19.22
C ARG A 67 11.15 -10.05 -18.50
N ALA A 68 11.34 -8.96 -19.25
CA ALA A 68 11.75 -7.67 -18.69
C ALA A 68 10.69 -7.06 -17.76
N GLU A 69 9.39 -7.23 -18.06
CA GLU A 69 8.31 -6.83 -17.16
C GLU A 69 8.32 -7.63 -15.85
N LEU A 70 8.60 -8.93 -15.91
CA LEU A 70 8.72 -9.76 -14.70
C LEU A 70 9.96 -9.40 -13.86
N ASP A 71 11.12 -9.14 -14.50
CA ASP A 71 12.35 -8.76 -13.79
C ASP A 71 12.22 -7.37 -13.11
N ARG A 72 11.32 -6.51 -13.60
CA ARG A 72 10.96 -5.27 -12.90
C ARG A 72 10.28 -5.52 -11.56
N LEU A 73 9.48 -6.58 -11.42
CA LEU A 73 8.87 -6.94 -10.13
C LEU A 73 9.94 -7.33 -9.10
N VAL A 74 10.95 -8.10 -9.52
CA VAL A 74 12.11 -8.44 -8.66
C VAL A 74 12.89 -7.19 -8.27
N THR A 75 13.15 -6.30 -9.23
CA THR A 75 13.83 -5.03 -8.97
C THR A 75 13.06 -4.16 -7.98
N GLY A 76 11.74 -4.08 -8.16
CA GLY A 76 10.83 -3.39 -7.26
C GLY A 76 10.81 -3.97 -5.85
N TYR A 77 10.74 -5.30 -5.74
CA TYR A 77 10.82 -6.01 -4.47
C TYR A 77 12.10 -5.68 -3.71
N ARG A 78 13.26 -5.71 -4.37
CA ARG A 78 14.55 -5.32 -3.76
C ARG A 78 14.54 -3.86 -3.32
N GLY A 79 13.89 -2.98 -4.07
CA GLY A 79 13.66 -1.58 -3.67
C GLY A 79 12.86 -1.46 -2.37
N ILE A 80 11.76 -2.22 -2.23
CA ILE A 80 10.96 -2.26 -1.00
C ILE A 80 11.79 -2.80 0.17
N VAL A 81 12.52 -3.90 -0.01
CA VAL A 81 13.37 -4.47 1.05
C VAL A 81 14.42 -3.46 1.51
N ARG A 82 15.11 -2.80 0.57
CA ARG A 82 16.07 -1.74 0.90
C ARG A 82 15.42 -0.61 1.69
N LEU A 83 14.22 -0.15 1.30
CA LEU A 83 13.47 0.86 2.04
C LEU A 83 13.21 0.40 3.48
N LEU A 84 12.79 -0.85 3.68
CA LEU A 84 12.46 -1.38 5.01
C LEU A 84 13.70 -1.54 5.91
N GLU A 85 14.82 -1.97 5.34
CA GLU A 85 16.10 -2.11 6.02
C GLU A 85 16.71 -0.76 6.42
N ASN A 86 16.48 0.28 5.62
CA ASN A 86 17.02 1.62 5.80
C ASN A 86 15.92 2.66 6.08
N TRP A 87 14.85 2.23 6.77
CA TRP A 87 13.61 3.00 6.87
C TRP A 87 13.80 4.44 7.31
N ASP A 88 14.47 4.67 8.43
CA ASP A 88 14.66 6.02 8.98
C ASP A 88 15.61 6.84 8.09
N ASP A 89 16.61 6.23 7.44
CA ASP A 89 17.53 6.96 6.56
C ASP A 89 16.89 7.37 5.22
N GLU A 90 15.96 6.57 4.71
CA GLU A 90 15.24 6.85 3.46
C GLU A 90 14.03 7.79 3.70
N THR A 91 13.41 7.71 4.88
CA THR A 91 12.17 8.45 5.23
C THR A 91 12.37 9.62 6.20
N ILE A 92 13.60 9.95 6.58
CA ILE A 92 13.91 11.15 7.37
C ILE A 92 15.04 11.90 6.67
N LYS A 93 14.83 13.20 6.41
CA LYS A 93 15.85 14.11 5.89
C LYS A 93 16.27 15.04 7.00
N CYS A 94 17.56 15.13 7.26
CA CYS A 94 18.12 16.06 8.22
C CYS A 94 18.91 17.13 7.47
N ASP A 95 18.62 18.40 7.74
CA ASP A 95 19.29 19.50 7.08
C ASP A 95 20.75 19.62 7.52
N LYS A 96 21.60 20.02 6.57
CA LYS A 96 23.04 20.16 6.74
C LYS A 96 23.40 21.45 7.48
N PHE A 97 23.03 21.58 8.74
CA PHE A 97 23.80 22.47 9.62
C PHE A 97 25.08 21.72 10.04
N ASP A 98 26.08 21.72 9.15
CA ASP A 98 27.47 21.21 9.30
C ASP A 98 27.66 19.81 9.91
N SER A 99 26.58 19.04 10.07
CA SER A 99 26.55 17.87 10.96
C SER A 99 25.41 16.90 10.66
N ALA A 100 25.06 16.65 9.39
CA ALA A 100 24.15 15.54 9.07
C ALA A 100 24.67 14.19 9.63
N ASP A 101 26.00 14.07 9.77
CA ASP A 101 26.69 12.96 10.43
C ASP A 101 26.60 12.97 11.97
N LYS A 102 26.13 14.06 12.61
CA LYS A 102 26.02 14.16 14.09
C LYS A 102 24.60 14.10 14.62
N CYS A 103 23.57 14.03 13.77
CA CYS A 103 22.23 13.69 14.24
C CYS A 103 22.18 12.32 14.91
N GLY A 104 23.19 11.46 14.66
CA GLY A 104 23.42 10.23 15.39
C GLY A 104 22.65 9.05 14.80
N SER A 105 22.29 8.11 15.66
CA SER A 105 21.54 6.89 15.33
C SER A 105 20.16 7.18 14.72
N ALA A 106 19.57 6.17 14.08
CA ALA A 106 18.21 6.23 13.55
C ALA A 106 17.17 6.71 14.61
N ALA A 107 17.30 6.25 15.85
CA ALA A 107 16.44 6.69 16.95
C ALA A 107 16.59 8.20 17.26
N GLN A 108 17.81 8.74 17.16
CA GLN A 108 18.06 10.17 17.37
C GLN A 108 17.53 11.01 16.21
N LYS A 109 17.72 10.56 14.95
CA LYS A 109 17.10 11.20 13.77
C LYS A 109 15.58 11.23 13.89
N ARG A 110 14.97 10.12 14.34
CA ARG A 110 13.53 10.01 14.55
C ARG A 110 13.04 10.91 15.67
N ALA A 111 13.74 10.97 16.80
CA ALA A 111 13.44 11.90 17.88
C ALA A 111 13.49 13.35 17.39
N ALA A 112 14.53 13.72 16.64
CA ALA A 112 14.70 15.03 16.02
C ALA A 112 13.66 15.33 14.91
N ALA A 113 13.13 14.33 14.22
CA ALA A 113 12.03 14.51 13.28
C ALA A 113 10.70 14.72 14.03
N SER A 114 10.53 14.07 15.17
CA SER A 114 9.32 14.19 16.00
C SER A 114 9.30 15.41 16.93
N SER A 115 10.43 16.10 17.11
CA SER A 115 10.57 17.24 18.00
C SER A 115 11.51 18.28 17.40
N ASN A 116 11.21 19.57 17.55
CA ASN A 116 12.05 20.65 17.02
C ASN A 116 13.35 20.80 17.83
N MET A 117 14.23 19.78 17.78
CA MET A 117 15.50 19.79 18.50
C MET A 117 16.47 20.78 17.85
N ALA A 118 17.04 21.68 18.66
CA ALA A 118 17.96 22.71 18.16
C ALA A 118 19.29 22.16 17.62
N SER A 119 19.72 20.97 18.06
CA SER A 119 21.02 20.37 17.69
C SER A 119 20.96 19.50 16.43
N CYS A 120 19.76 19.18 15.94
CA CYS A 120 19.54 18.30 14.81
C CYS A 120 18.15 18.60 14.24
N SER A 121 18.09 19.27 13.09
CA SER A 121 16.83 19.56 12.41
C SER A 121 16.58 18.48 11.37
N CYS A 122 15.58 17.63 11.64
CA CYS A 122 15.14 16.60 10.74
C CYS A 122 13.65 16.75 10.44
N ASP A 123 13.27 16.34 9.24
CA ASP A 123 11.90 16.26 8.78
C ASP A 123 11.62 14.87 8.24
N PHE A 124 10.41 14.38 8.50
CA PHE A 124 9.95 13.17 7.84
C PHE A 124 9.78 13.42 6.34
N ASN A 125 10.10 12.41 5.54
CA ASN A 125 9.94 12.37 4.10
C ASN A 125 9.02 11.19 3.69
N PRO A 126 7.71 11.23 4.00
CA PRO A 126 6.78 10.15 3.67
C PRO A 126 6.68 9.88 2.16
N GLY A 127 6.95 10.90 1.34
CA GLY A 127 6.92 10.78 -0.12
C GLY A 127 7.91 9.74 -0.68
N ARG A 128 8.90 9.31 0.10
CA ARG A 128 9.80 8.21 -0.29
C ARG A 128 9.07 6.87 -0.41
N VAL A 129 8.07 6.63 0.44
CA VAL A 129 7.26 5.40 0.36
C VAL A 129 6.53 5.33 -0.98
N GLN A 130 5.86 6.42 -1.39
CA GLN A 130 5.16 6.48 -2.68
C GLN A 130 6.10 6.29 -3.87
N GLU A 131 7.33 6.81 -3.77
CA GLU A 131 8.34 6.64 -4.81
C GLU A 131 8.72 5.17 -4.98
N VAL A 132 9.13 4.51 -3.90
CA VAL A 132 9.57 3.10 -3.91
C VAL A 132 8.42 2.15 -4.23
N MET A 133 7.20 2.49 -3.85
CA MET A 133 6.01 1.69 -4.18
C MET A 133 5.51 1.91 -5.62
N GLY A 134 6.13 2.82 -6.38
CA GLY A 134 5.82 3.02 -7.81
C GLY A 134 4.67 3.98 -8.11
N PHE A 135 4.19 4.73 -7.12
CA PHE A 135 3.07 5.68 -7.27
C PHE A 135 3.47 7.04 -7.82
N LYS A 136 4.77 7.39 -7.81
CA LYS A 136 5.24 8.72 -8.26
C LYS A 136 5.71 8.78 -9.71
N SER A 137 5.98 7.65 -10.37
CA SER A 137 6.58 7.64 -11.70
C SER A 137 6.15 6.43 -12.53
N ILE A 138 5.77 6.69 -13.78
CA ILE A 138 5.44 5.66 -14.77
C ILE A 138 6.64 4.78 -15.16
N ASN A 139 7.86 5.28 -14.91
CA ASN A 139 9.10 4.57 -15.21
C ASN A 139 9.59 3.74 -14.02
N HIS A 140 8.88 3.76 -12.89
CA HIS A 140 9.27 2.98 -11.72
C HIS A 140 9.11 1.47 -11.97
N PRO A 141 10.00 0.60 -11.45
CA PRO A 141 9.87 -0.85 -11.60
C PRO A 141 8.49 -1.39 -11.20
N LEU A 142 7.89 -0.86 -10.12
CA LEU A 142 6.56 -1.24 -9.63
C LEU A 142 5.39 -0.47 -10.22
N TYR A 143 5.59 0.39 -11.22
CA TYR A 143 4.48 1.04 -11.89
C TYR A 143 3.54 0.01 -12.54
N MET A 144 2.26 0.02 -12.14
CA MET A 144 1.22 -0.94 -12.56
C MET A 144 1.62 -2.40 -12.36
N ALA A 145 2.32 -2.70 -11.26
CA ALA A 145 2.80 -4.04 -10.98
C ALA A 145 1.65 -5.06 -10.84
N ASP A 146 0.49 -4.65 -10.34
CA ASP A 146 -0.75 -5.45 -10.29
C ASP A 146 -1.16 -5.96 -11.68
N GLN A 147 -1.12 -5.09 -12.69
CA GLN A 147 -1.46 -5.46 -14.06
C GLN A 147 -0.45 -6.46 -14.63
N VAL A 148 0.84 -6.29 -14.32
CA VAL A 148 1.87 -7.26 -14.72
C VAL A 148 1.63 -8.62 -14.06
N MET A 149 1.27 -8.64 -12.77
CA MET A 149 1.00 -9.89 -12.03
C MET A 149 -0.24 -10.62 -12.57
N ILE A 150 -1.34 -9.90 -12.84
CA ILE A 150 -2.56 -10.50 -13.42
C ILE A 150 -2.26 -11.11 -14.79
N ARG A 151 -1.54 -10.38 -15.65
CA ARG A 151 -1.15 -10.88 -16.97
C ARG A 151 -0.20 -12.08 -16.89
N ALA A 152 0.49 -12.28 -15.77
CA ALA A 152 1.42 -13.37 -15.56
C ALA A 152 0.74 -14.71 -15.20
N GLN A 153 -0.57 -14.74 -14.92
CA GLN A 153 -1.30 -15.98 -14.62
C GLN A 153 -1.06 -17.13 -15.63
N PRO A 154 -0.98 -16.91 -16.97
CA PRO A 154 -0.69 -17.99 -17.92
C PRO A 154 0.73 -18.56 -17.82
N LEU A 155 1.63 -17.92 -17.07
CA LEU A 155 3.01 -18.37 -16.84
C LEU A 155 3.15 -19.23 -15.57
N LEU A 156 2.09 -19.37 -14.79
CA LEU A 156 2.09 -20.20 -13.61
C LEU A 156 2.33 -21.67 -13.99
N ALA A 157 3.04 -22.40 -13.12
CA ALA A 157 3.21 -23.83 -13.31
C ALA A 157 1.83 -24.53 -13.35
N PRO A 158 1.65 -25.62 -14.14
CA PRO A 158 0.36 -26.31 -14.20
C PRO A 158 -0.13 -26.87 -12.85
N THR A 159 0.79 -27.05 -11.90
CA THR A 159 0.52 -27.52 -10.53
C THR A 159 0.46 -26.39 -9.52
N ALA A 160 0.56 -25.13 -9.94
CA ALA A 160 0.49 -23.99 -9.06
C ALA A 160 -0.91 -23.84 -8.49
N ASP A 161 -0.99 -23.43 -7.23
CA ASP A 161 -2.23 -23.01 -6.60
C ASP A 161 -2.60 -21.60 -7.08
N THR A 162 -3.47 -21.51 -8.07
CA THR A 162 -3.88 -20.24 -8.69
C THR A 162 -4.70 -19.37 -7.73
N ASP A 163 -5.46 -19.98 -6.81
CA ASP A 163 -6.28 -19.26 -5.85
C ASP A 163 -5.39 -18.53 -4.83
N VAL A 164 -4.30 -19.18 -4.40
CA VAL A 164 -3.29 -18.55 -3.53
C VAL A 164 -2.57 -17.41 -4.26
N PHE A 165 -2.22 -17.60 -5.54
CA PHE A 165 -1.61 -16.54 -6.35
C PHE A 165 -2.54 -15.32 -6.47
N ASP A 166 -3.79 -15.53 -6.86
CA ASP A 166 -4.77 -14.46 -7.06
C ASP A 166 -5.07 -13.72 -5.75
N ALA A 167 -5.25 -14.46 -4.65
CA ALA A 167 -5.44 -13.88 -3.32
C ALA A 167 -4.23 -13.04 -2.90
N ALA A 168 -3.01 -13.48 -3.22
CA ALA A 168 -1.79 -12.73 -2.92
C ALA A 168 -1.69 -11.45 -3.75
N VAL A 169 -2.02 -11.49 -5.05
CA VAL A 169 -2.06 -10.32 -5.94
C VAL A 169 -3.08 -9.29 -5.45
N GLU A 170 -4.30 -9.71 -5.14
CA GLU A 170 -5.33 -8.80 -4.62
C GLU A 170 -4.93 -8.18 -3.28
N ALA A 171 -4.37 -8.98 -2.36
CA ALA A 171 -3.90 -8.51 -1.08
C ALA A 171 -2.74 -7.52 -1.27
N TRP A 172 -1.80 -7.80 -2.17
CA TRP A 172 -0.68 -6.93 -2.46
C TRP A 172 -1.16 -5.57 -2.95
N THR A 173 -2.10 -5.54 -3.89
CA THR A 173 -2.67 -4.31 -4.45
C THR A 173 -3.32 -3.46 -3.37
N ARG A 174 -4.15 -4.05 -2.50
CA ARG A 174 -4.77 -3.32 -1.38
C ARG A 174 -3.72 -2.73 -0.44
N LYS A 175 -2.74 -3.54 -0.04
CA LYS A 175 -1.67 -3.12 0.88
C LYS A 175 -0.77 -2.02 0.30
N ALA A 176 -0.46 -2.10 -0.99
CA ALA A 176 0.32 -1.08 -1.68
C ALA A 176 -0.43 0.26 -1.73
N GLU A 177 -1.74 0.25 -2.00
CA GLU A 177 -2.59 1.44 -1.97
C GLU A 177 -2.74 2.00 -0.55
N ASP A 178 -2.93 1.15 0.45
CA ASP A 178 -3.00 1.60 1.86
C ASP A 178 -1.67 2.26 2.28
N ALA A 179 -0.53 1.67 1.91
CA ALA A 179 0.78 2.27 2.13
C ALA A 179 0.90 3.66 1.48
N ASN A 180 0.43 3.79 0.23
CA ASN A 180 0.39 5.05 -0.51
C ASN A 180 -0.48 6.10 0.20
N VAL A 181 -1.73 5.78 0.51
CA VAL A 181 -2.68 6.67 1.19
C VAL A 181 -2.17 7.11 2.56
N LEU A 182 -1.62 6.19 3.36
CA LEU A 182 -1.07 6.51 4.68
C LEU A 182 0.16 7.41 4.57
N SER A 183 1.04 7.18 3.59
CA SER A 183 2.21 8.03 3.38
C SER A 183 1.81 9.43 2.87
N TYR A 184 0.80 9.54 2.01
CA TYR A 184 0.24 10.81 1.57
C TYR A 184 -0.37 11.57 2.76
N THR A 185 -1.17 10.88 3.58
CA THR A 185 -1.75 11.46 4.80
C THR A 185 -0.66 11.93 5.76
N SER A 186 0.40 11.15 5.93
CA SER A 186 1.57 11.51 6.73
C SER A 186 2.22 12.80 6.22
N SER A 187 2.35 12.99 4.90
CA SER A 187 2.96 14.21 4.34
C SER A 187 2.20 15.52 4.62
N TRP A 188 0.93 15.42 5.02
CA TRP A 188 0.08 16.54 5.42
C TRP A 188 -0.18 16.58 6.94
N GLY A 189 0.46 15.71 7.71
CA GLY A 189 0.18 15.51 9.13
C GLY A 189 0.35 16.77 9.99
N GLU A 190 1.28 17.67 9.64
CA GLU A 190 1.49 18.94 10.35
C GLU A 190 0.50 20.05 9.96
N ALA A 191 -0.02 20.01 8.73
CA ALA A 191 -0.88 21.06 8.19
C ALA A 191 -2.36 20.93 8.64
N ASN A 192 -2.75 19.77 9.15
CA ASN A 192 -4.15 19.49 9.51
C ASN A 192 -4.51 20.00 10.92
N PRO A 193 -5.76 20.44 11.16
CA PRO A 193 -6.23 20.77 12.51
C PRO A 193 -6.05 19.60 13.49
N GLY A 194 -5.40 19.85 14.63
CA GLY A 194 -5.03 18.78 15.58
C GLY A 194 -3.89 17.86 15.10
N GLY A 195 -3.20 18.25 14.01
CA GLY A 195 -2.02 17.61 13.48
C GLY A 195 -0.74 17.97 14.25
N GLY A 196 0.39 17.58 13.68
CA GLY A 196 1.72 17.76 14.25
C GLY A 196 2.72 16.73 13.77
N ARG A 197 3.99 16.90 14.17
CA ARG A 197 5.09 15.97 13.86
C ARG A 197 4.83 14.55 14.38
N ASP A 198 4.11 14.44 15.48
CA ASP A 198 3.64 13.17 16.04
C ASP A 198 2.59 12.50 15.12
N ALA A 199 1.69 13.27 14.52
CA ALA A 199 0.73 12.76 13.54
C ALA A 199 1.45 12.25 12.28
N VAL A 200 2.42 13.01 11.78
CA VAL A 200 3.29 12.59 10.65
C VAL A 200 3.95 11.25 10.97
N ALA A 201 4.61 11.13 12.12
CA ALA A 201 5.28 9.92 12.57
C ALA A 201 4.31 8.72 12.67
N ARG A 202 3.13 8.92 13.28
CA ARG A 202 2.12 7.86 13.43
C ARG A 202 1.65 7.30 12.08
N TYR A 203 1.31 8.17 11.13
CA TYR A 203 0.86 7.71 9.81
C TYR A 203 2.00 7.08 9.01
N LEU A 204 3.23 7.57 9.17
CA LEU A 204 4.40 6.98 8.54
C LEU A 204 4.68 5.57 9.07
N ASP A 205 4.55 5.33 10.37
CA ASP A 205 4.72 4.00 10.96
C ASP A 205 3.62 3.02 10.54
N ARG A 206 2.39 3.50 10.39
CA ARG A 206 1.30 2.70 9.82
C ARG A 206 1.62 2.34 8.37
N SER A 207 2.05 3.31 7.57
CA SER A 207 2.50 3.09 6.19
C SER A 207 3.63 2.05 6.13
N ARG A 208 4.61 2.10 7.05
CA ARG A 208 5.67 1.09 7.17
C ARG A 208 5.12 -0.33 7.28
N LYS A 209 4.10 -0.53 8.12
CA LYS A 209 3.49 -1.84 8.32
C LYS A 209 2.85 -2.35 7.03
N GLU A 210 2.14 -1.49 6.30
CA GLU A 210 1.56 -1.87 5.01
C GLU A 210 2.65 -2.18 3.96
N VAL A 211 3.78 -1.44 3.97
CA VAL A 211 4.94 -1.74 3.12
C VAL A 211 5.56 -3.11 3.46
N GLN A 212 5.65 -3.47 4.75
CA GLN A 212 6.12 -4.79 5.18
C GLN A 212 5.22 -5.90 4.66
N ASP A 213 3.91 -5.78 4.87
CA ASP A 213 2.93 -6.75 4.37
C ASP A 213 2.98 -6.85 2.84
N SER A 214 3.11 -5.72 2.12
CA SER A 214 3.31 -5.71 0.67
C SER A 214 4.60 -6.43 0.24
N ALA A 215 5.70 -6.31 0.99
CA ALA A 215 6.95 -7.00 0.67
C ALA A 215 6.79 -8.52 0.77
N GLU A 216 6.12 -9.00 1.82
CA GLU A 216 5.87 -10.43 2.04
C GLU A 216 4.95 -11.01 0.95
N LEU A 217 3.90 -10.29 0.59
CA LEU A 217 2.99 -10.67 -0.48
C LEU A 217 3.70 -10.68 -1.85
N LEU A 218 4.50 -9.65 -2.15
CA LEU A 218 5.25 -9.61 -3.41
C LEU A 218 6.26 -10.74 -3.49
N ARG A 219 6.95 -11.06 -2.39
CA ARG A 219 7.84 -12.21 -2.32
C ARG A 219 7.07 -13.51 -2.63
N THR A 220 5.89 -13.68 -2.04
CA THR A 220 5.03 -14.85 -2.28
C THR A 220 4.68 -14.95 -3.75
N ILE A 221 4.17 -13.89 -4.37
CA ILE A 221 3.84 -13.82 -5.80
C ILE A 221 5.06 -14.18 -6.65
N LEU A 222 6.25 -13.66 -6.35
CA LEU A 222 7.47 -13.96 -7.09
C LEU A 222 7.88 -15.44 -7.04
N THR A 223 7.49 -16.20 -6.01
CA THR A 223 7.76 -17.65 -5.95
C THR A 223 6.94 -18.48 -6.96
N PHE A 224 5.82 -17.93 -7.44
CA PHE A 224 4.98 -18.57 -8.45
C PHE A 224 5.45 -18.28 -9.89
N LEU A 225 6.20 -17.18 -10.06
CA LEU A 225 6.60 -16.69 -11.35
C LEU A 225 7.96 -17.28 -11.77
N PRO A 226 8.23 -17.41 -13.08
CA PRO A 226 9.47 -17.99 -13.57
C PRO A 226 10.66 -17.01 -13.46
N VAL A 227 10.89 -16.39 -12.29
CA VAL A 227 11.94 -15.39 -12.04
C VAL A 227 12.91 -15.84 -10.94
N THR A 228 14.01 -15.10 -10.76
CA THR A 228 14.99 -15.35 -9.69
C THR A 228 15.02 -14.15 -8.76
N ILE A 229 14.74 -14.37 -7.47
CA ILE A 229 14.67 -13.35 -6.43
C ILE A 229 16.06 -13.03 -5.89
#